data_AF-A0A1Y6D1X6-F1
#
_entry.id   AF-A0A1Y6D1X6-F1
#
_cell.length_a   1.000
_cell.length_b   1.000
_cell.length_c   1.000
_cell.angle_alpha   90.00
_cell.angle_beta   90.00
_cell.angle_gamma   90.00
#
_symmetry.space_group_name_H-M   'P 1'
#
loop_
_entity.id
_entity.type
_entity.pdbx_description
1 polymer ?
#
loop_
_entity_poly.entity_id
_entity_poly.type
_entity_poly.pdbx_seq_one_letter_code
_entity_poly.pdbx_strand_id
1 'polypeptide(L)'
;MKKLMLLAALWAASAEAETYRCNVDGKTVYSQTQCSHGAERVRMAPAPTDSLDNPEAAERHRLKLEQEQARQEAERQELERQAEAARQRTLEEERLRHDRAMESNLEVVKSKLDRIETDTKQLRREQAEQGSALDQARSEQARSKALGTTCRPNGGGTLYCD
;
A
#
# COMPACT_ATOMS: atom_id res chain seq x y z
N MET A 1 -26.32 -50.59 10.52
CA MET A 1 -25.74 -50.56 9.16
C MET A 1 -26.74 -51.08 8.13
N LYS A 2 -27.80 -50.29 7.81
CA LYS A 2 -28.95 -50.73 6.98
C LYS A 2 -29.49 -49.59 6.08
N LYS A 3 -28.62 -48.68 5.63
CA LYS A 3 -29.00 -47.51 4.80
C LYS A 3 -28.18 -47.39 3.50
N LEU A 4 -27.57 -48.48 3.04
CA LEU A 4 -26.62 -48.46 1.92
C LEU A 4 -27.02 -49.38 0.76
N MET A 5 -28.32 -49.70 0.62
CA MET A 5 -28.82 -50.63 -0.40
C MET A 5 -29.92 -50.05 -1.31
N LEU A 6 -30.01 -48.72 -1.45
CA LEU A 6 -31.07 -48.06 -2.21
C LEU A 6 -30.58 -47.09 -3.30
N LEU A 7 -29.28 -47.13 -3.68
CA LEU A 7 -28.72 -46.26 -4.72
C LEU A 7 -28.37 -46.95 -6.06
N ALA A 8 -28.63 -48.25 -6.23
CA ALA A 8 -28.16 -49.00 -7.41
C ALA A 8 -29.20 -49.20 -8.54
N ALA A 9 -30.43 -48.70 -8.41
CA ALA A 9 -31.52 -48.99 -9.36
C ALA A 9 -31.83 -47.88 -10.38
N LEU A 10 -31.04 -46.79 -10.43
CA LEU A 10 -31.37 -45.60 -11.21
C LEU A 10 -30.47 -45.39 -12.45
N TRP A 11 -30.04 -46.47 -13.11
CA TRP A 11 -29.07 -46.41 -14.22
C TRP A 11 -29.46 -47.29 -15.42
N ALA A 12 -30.75 -47.32 -15.80
CA ALA A 12 -31.19 -48.03 -17.01
C ALA A 12 -32.37 -47.33 -17.71
N ALA A 13 -32.14 -46.11 -18.20
CA ALA A 13 -32.97 -45.50 -19.25
C ALA A 13 -32.26 -44.27 -19.85
N SER A 14 -31.05 -44.43 -20.39
CA SER A 14 -30.53 -43.48 -21.37
C SER A 14 -31.27 -43.72 -22.69
N ALA A 15 -32.50 -43.21 -22.78
CA ALA A 15 -33.18 -43.05 -24.05
C ALA A 15 -32.32 -42.09 -24.87
N GLU A 16 -31.73 -42.57 -25.96
CA GLU A 16 -31.09 -41.73 -26.96
C GLU A 16 -32.18 -40.80 -27.50
N ALA A 17 -32.24 -39.58 -26.98
CA ALA A 17 -33.24 -38.59 -27.36
C ALA A 17 -32.91 -38.10 -28.78
N GLU A 18 -33.39 -38.84 -29.78
CA GLU A 18 -33.37 -38.40 -31.17
C GLU A 18 -34.18 -37.10 -31.27
N THR A 19 -33.47 -35.98 -31.36
CA THR A 19 -34.09 -34.66 -31.49
C THR A 19 -34.39 -34.42 -32.97
N TYR A 20 -35.67 -34.44 -33.32
CA TYR A 20 -36.14 -34.18 -34.68
C TYR A 20 -36.23 -32.68 -34.93
N ARG A 21 -35.66 -32.23 -36.04
CA ARG A 21 -35.82 -30.87 -36.53
C ARG A 21 -37.02 -30.81 -37.48
N CYS A 22 -38.09 -30.16 -37.05
CA CYS A 22 -39.34 -30.01 -37.80
C CYS A 22 -39.48 -28.59 -38.33
N ASN A 23 -39.94 -28.43 -39.57
CA ASN A 23 -40.29 -27.12 -40.10
C ASN A 23 -41.82 -26.95 -40.05
N VAL A 24 -42.29 -25.99 -39.25
CA VAL A 24 -43.72 -25.70 -39.06
C VAL A 24 -43.91 -24.21 -39.37
N ASP A 25 -44.74 -23.90 -40.37
CA ASP A 25 -45.04 -22.53 -40.80
C ASP A 25 -43.79 -21.66 -41.12
N GLY A 26 -42.77 -22.29 -41.72
CA GLY A 26 -41.52 -21.63 -42.08
C GLY A 26 -40.55 -21.40 -40.91
N LYS A 27 -40.88 -21.88 -39.71
CA LYS A 27 -40.00 -21.82 -38.53
C LYS A 27 -39.46 -23.21 -38.19
N THR A 28 -38.15 -23.27 -37.96
CA THR A 28 -37.48 -24.48 -37.48
C THR A 28 -37.75 -24.65 -35.98
N VAL A 29 -38.33 -25.78 -35.58
CA VAL A 29 -38.55 -26.17 -34.19
C VAL A 29 -37.91 -27.54 -33.94
N TYR A 30 -37.23 -27.68 -32.80
CA TYR A 30 -36.64 -28.96 -32.38
C TYR A 30 -37.60 -29.67 -31.44
N SER A 31 -37.95 -30.91 -31.76
CA SER A 31 -38.86 -31.73 -30.96
C SER A 31 -38.20 -33.06 -30.60
N GLN A 32 -38.48 -33.57 -29.40
CA GLN A 32 -38.10 -34.93 -28.99
C GLN A 32 -39.08 -35.99 -29.51
N THR A 33 -40.16 -35.57 -30.16
CA THR A 33 -41.15 -36.45 -30.79
C THR A 33 -41.12 -36.25 -32.31
N GLN A 34 -41.50 -37.30 -33.05
CA GLN A 34 -41.58 -37.24 -34.51
C GLN A 34 -42.48 -36.09 -34.98
N CYS A 35 -42.10 -35.41 -36.06
CA CYS A 35 -42.83 -34.26 -36.59
C CYS A 35 -44.29 -34.62 -36.90
N SER A 36 -45.22 -33.78 -36.45
CA SER A 36 -46.66 -33.95 -36.67
C SER A 36 -46.99 -34.01 -38.17
N HIS A 37 -48.07 -34.73 -38.53
CA HIS A 37 -48.52 -34.86 -39.92
C HIS A 37 -48.67 -33.48 -40.58
N GLY A 38 -47.80 -33.19 -41.56
CA GLY A 38 -47.75 -31.91 -42.28
C GLY A 38 -46.41 -31.15 -42.15
N ALA A 39 -45.58 -31.48 -41.16
CA ALA A 39 -44.26 -30.87 -40.98
C ALA A 39 -43.17 -31.67 -41.71
N GLU A 40 -42.36 -30.99 -42.51
CA GLU A 40 -41.28 -31.60 -43.28
C GLU A 40 -40.08 -31.92 -42.37
N ARG A 41 -39.63 -33.19 -42.40
CA ARG A 41 -38.44 -33.64 -41.66
C ARG A 41 -37.20 -33.26 -42.46
N VAL A 42 -36.51 -32.21 -42.00
CA VAL A 42 -35.26 -31.78 -42.65
C VAL A 42 -34.15 -32.76 -42.26
N ARG A 43 -33.75 -33.65 -43.19
CA ARG A 43 -32.52 -34.45 -43.02
C ARG A 43 -31.35 -33.49 -43.00
N MET A 44 -30.75 -33.29 -41.83
CA MET A 44 -29.45 -32.62 -41.76
C MET A 44 -28.44 -33.58 -42.40
N ALA A 45 -27.82 -33.14 -43.51
CA ALA A 45 -26.59 -33.80 -43.94
C ALA A 45 -25.63 -33.80 -42.74
N PRO A 46 -24.93 -34.92 -42.45
CA PRO A 46 -23.89 -34.90 -41.45
C PRO A 46 -22.99 -33.70 -41.75
N ALA A 47 -22.65 -32.93 -40.70
CA ALA A 47 -21.79 -31.77 -40.85
C ALA A 47 -20.61 -32.20 -41.73
N PRO A 48 -20.30 -31.44 -42.80
CA PRO A 48 -19.19 -31.80 -43.66
C PRO A 48 -17.99 -31.99 -42.73
N THR A 49 -17.41 -33.19 -42.78
CA THR A 49 -16.14 -33.49 -42.13
C THR A 49 -15.08 -32.76 -42.92
N ASP A 50 -15.17 -31.44 -42.97
CA ASP A 50 -14.21 -30.60 -43.64
C ASP A 50 -12.93 -30.70 -42.81
N SER A 51 -12.02 -31.53 -43.33
CA SER A 51 -10.60 -31.24 -43.33
C SER A 51 -9.89 -31.33 -41.98
N LEU A 52 -9.85 -32.52 -41.39
CA LEU A 52 -8.68 -32.92 -40.58
C LEU A 52 -7.50 -33.39 -41.46
N ASP A 53 -7.64 -33.40 -42.78
CA ASP A 53 -6.72 -34.08 -43.70
C ASP A 53 -5.53 -33.25 -44.21
N ASN A 54 -5.30 -32.02 -43.70
CA ASN A 54 -4.09 -31.26 -44.03
C ASN A 54 -3.16 -31.14 -42.82
N PRO A 55 -2.31 -32.15 -42.54
CA PRO A 55 -1.40 -32.14 -41.39
C PRO A 55 -0.46 -30.93 -41.39
N GLU A 56 -0.11 -30.41 -42.57
CA GLU A 56 0.75 -29.24 -42.71
C GLU A 56 0.05 -27.94 -42.25
N ALA A 57 -1.27 -27.84 -42.41
CA ALA A 57 -2.05 -26.71 -41.90
C ALA A 57 -2.17 -26.74 -40.37
N ALA A 58 -2.36 -27.94 -39.80
CA ALA A 58 -2.42 -28.14 -38.35
C ALA A 58 -1.06 -27.84 -37.68
N GLU A 59 0.05 -28.26 -38.29
CA GLU A 59 1.40 -27.97 -37.80
C GLU A 59 1.71 -26.47 -37.87
N ARG A 60 1.38 -25.80 -38.98
CA ARG A 60 1.50 -24.34 -39.10
C ARG A 60 0.70 -23.59 -38.04
N HIS A 61 -0.50 -24.08 -37.71
CA HIS A 61 -1.31 -23.49 -36.66
C HIS A 61 -0.67 -23.68 -35.27
N ARG A 62 -0.14 -24.87 -34.97
CA ARG A 62 0.60 -25.13 -33.71
C ARG A 62 1.81 -24.21 -33.56
N LEU A 63 2.64 -24.09 -34.59
CA LEU A 63 3.81 -23.21 -34.58
C LEU A 63 3.44 -21.74 -34.31
N LYS A 64 2.35 -21.26 -34.91
CA LYS A 64 1.86 -19.89 -34.64
C LYS A 64 1.42 -19.72 -33.19
N LEU A 65 0.68 -20.70 -32.65
CA LEU A 65 0.23 -20.66 -31.27
C LEU A 65 1.41 -20.67 -30.29
N GLU A 66 2.40 -21.54 -30.50
CA GLU A 66 3.62 -21.60 -29.70
C GLU A 66 4.41 -20.28 -29.78
N GLN A 67 4.50 -19.67 -30.97
CA GLN A 67 5.14 -18.38 -31.14
C GLN A 67 4.39 -17.24 -30.42
N GLU A 68 3.07 -17.22 -30.48
CA GLU A 68 2.25 -16.23 -29.77
C GLU A 68 2.36 -16.38 -28.25
N GLN A 69 2.34 -17.62 -27.74
CA GLN A 69 2.55 -17.91 -26.33
C GLN A 69 3.92 -17.42 -25.86
N ALA A 70 4.99 -17.73 -26.60
CA ALA A 70 6.33 -17.27 -26.27
C ALA A 70 6.44 -15.73 -26.26
N ARG A 71 5.76 -15.05 -27.18
CA ARG A 71 5.71 -13.58 -27.20
C ARG A 71 4.99 -13.02 -25.98
N GLN A 72 3.83 -13.59 -25.61
CA GLN A 72 3.08 -13.15 -24.43
C GLN A 72 3.86 -13.39 -23.13
N GLU A 73 4.58 -14.50 -23.02
CA GLU A 73 5.44 -14.76 -21.87
C GLU A 73 6.59 -13.76 -21.77
N ALA A 74 7.26 -13.45 -22.89
CA ALA A 74 8.31 -12.45 -22.93
C ALA A 74 7.79 -11.05 -22.54
N GLU A 75 6.61 -10.67 -23.03
CA GLU A 75 5.98 -9.40 -22.68
C GLU A 75 5.61 -9.34 -21.19
N ARG A 76 5.07 -10.42 -20.63
CA ARG A 76 4.78 -10.50 -19.18
C ARG A 76 6.04 -10.35 -18.33
N GLN A 77 7.12 -11.04 -18.70
CA GLN A 77 8.40 -10.96 -17.99
C GLN A 77 9.01 -9.55 -18.07
N GLU A 78 8.86 -8.87 -19.20
CA GLU A 78 9.32 -7.48 -19.33
C GLU A 78 8.49 -6.54 -18.45
N LEU A 79 7.16 -6.69 -18.46
CA LEU A 79 6.27 -5.88 -17.63
C LEU A 79 6.56 -6.10 -16.13
N GLU A 80 6.80 -7.33 -15.72
CA GLU A 80 7.17 -7.67 -14.34
C GLU A 80 8.48 -7.02 -13.94
N ARG A 81 9.53 -7.12 -14.78
CA ARG A 81 10.82 -6.46 -14.55
C ARG A 81 10.68 -4.94 -14.44
N GLN A 82 9.85 -4.32 -15.28
CA GLN A 82 9.58 -2.88 -15.20
C GLN A 82 8.82 -2.50 -13.93
N ALA A 83 7.84 -3.31 -13.53
CA ALA A 83 7.10 -3.09 -12.29
C ALA A 83 8.00 -3.22 -11.05
N GLU A 84 8.88 -4.21 -11.02
CA GLU A 84 9.87 -4.37 -9.95
C GLU A 84 10.85 -3.20 -9.91
N ALA A 85 11.39 -2.77 -11.05
CA ALA A 85 12.28 -1.62 -11.13
C ALA A 85 11.59 -0.32 -10.64
N ALA A 86 10.31 -0.12 -10.99
CA ALA A 86 9.53 1.01 -10.51
C ALA A 86 9.32 0.98 -8.98
N ARG A 87 9.04 -0.21 -8.42
CA ARG A 87 8.92 -0.39 -6.97
C ARG A 87 10.24 -0.09 -6.26
N GLN A 88 11.36 -0.58 -6.79
CA GLN A 88 12.68 -0.32 -6.21
C GLN A 88 13.02 1.17 -6.22
N ARG A 89 12.75 1.88 -7.33
CA ARG A 89 12.94 3.33 -7.40
C ARG A 89 12.10 4.07 -6.37
N THR A 90 10.84 3.66 -6.19
CA THR A 90 9.95 4.28 -5.21
C THR A 90 10.49 4.12 -3.79
N LEU A 91 10.94 2.90 -3.44
CA LEU A 91 11.54 2.61 -2.13
C LEU A 91 12.84 3.40 -1.91
N GLU A 92 13.67 3.54 -2.93
CA GLU A 92 14.89 4.34 -2.86
C GLU A 92 14.59 5.83 -2.68
N GLU A 93 13.61 6.38 -3.39
CA GLU A 93 13.16 7.76 -3.21
C GLU A 93 12.59 8.01 -1.82
N GLU A 94 11.77 7.10 -1.29
CA GLU A 94 11.24 7.18 0.07
C GLU A 94 12.35 7.16 1.11
N ARG A 95 13.34 6.27 0.94
CA ARG A 95 14.52 6.20 1.81
C ARG A 95 15.31 7.51 1.78
N LEU A 96 15.61 8.04 0.59
CA LEU A 96 16.33 9.31 0.44
C LEU A 96 15.55 10.48 1.07
N ARG A 97 14.22 10.51 0.94
CA ARG A 97 13.37 11.53 1.59
C ARG A 97 13.43 11.40 3.10
N HIS A 98 13.34 10.18 3.62
CA HIS A 98 13.44 9.91 5.05
C HIS A 98 14.80 10.34 5.61
N ASP A 99 15.90 9.99 4.93
CA ASP A 99 17.26 10.33 5.36
C ASP A 99 17.47 11.86 5.39
N ARG A 100 16.97 12.59 4.38
CA ARG A 100 17.01 14.07 4.37
C ARG A 100 16.18 14.68 5.49
N ALA A 101 15.01 14.12 5.79
CA ALA A 101 14.17 14.59 6.88
C ALA A 101 14.86 14.37 8.25
N MET A 102 15.51 13.22 8.43
CA MET A 102 16.31 12.91 9.62
C MET A 102 17.50 13.86 9.78
N GLU A 103 18.22 14.15 8.70
CA GLU A 103 19.34 15.09 8.70
C GLU A 103 18.89 16.50 9.12
N SER A 104 17.80 17.00 8.52
CA SER A 104 17.22 18.30 8.89
C SER A 104 16.76 18.34 10.35
N ASN A 105 16.14 17.27 10.84
CA ASN A 105 15.74 17.16 12.24
C ASN A 105 16.96 17.20 13.18
N LEU A 106 18.06 16.54 12.80
CA LEU A 106 19.30 16.53 13.57
C LEU A 106 19.91 17.94 13.64
N GLU A 107 19.90 18.70 12.54
CA GLU A 107 20.34 20.10 12.55
C GLU A 107 19.50 20.98 13.50
N VAL A 108 18.18 20.80 13.49
CA VAL A 108 17.28 21.52 14.41
C VAL A 108 17.60 21.17 15.87
N VAL A 109 17.81 19.88 16.18
CA VAL A 109 18.18 19.44 17.53
C VAL A 109 19.52 20.02 17.94
N LYS A 110 20.52 20.02 17.05
CA LYS A 110 21.84 20.61 17.30
C LYS A 110 21.73 22.10 17.60
N SER A 111 20.99 22.85 16.78
CA SER A 111 20.78 24.28 17.02
C SER A 111 20.08 24.56 18.36
N LYS A 112 19.11 23.72 18.76
CA LYS A 112 18.48 23.82 20.08
C LYS A 112 19.46 23.54 21.21
N LEU A 113 20.33 22.54 21.04
CA LEU A 113 21.34 22.21 22.04
C LEU A 113 22.33 23.38 22.24
N ASP A 114 22.78 23.99 21.15
CA ASP A 114 23.67 25.15 21.18
C ASP A 114 23.01 26.33 21.93
N ARG A 115 21.71 26.59 21.69
CA ARG A 115 20.94 27.62 22.42
C ARG A 115 20.82 27.32 23.90
N ILE A 116 20.51 26.07 24.27
CA ILE A 116 20.43 25.67 25.68
C ILE A 116 21.79 25.86 26.35
N GLU A 117 22.89 25.57 25.65
CA GLU A 117 24.23 25.78 26.19
C GLU A 117 24.53 27.27 26.42
N THR A 118 24.19 28.14 25.46
CA THR A 118 24.37 29.59 25.62
C THR A 118 23.51 30.15 26.75
N ASP A 119 22.25 29.75 26.83
CA ASP A 119 21.32 30.21 27.86
C ASP A 119 21.78 29.75 29.24
N THR A 120 22.26 28.51 29.36
CA THR A 120 22.83 27.99 30.62
C THR A 120 24.08 28.77 31.04
N LYS A 121 24.95 29.13 30.09
CA LYS A 121 26.13 29.97 30.39
C LYS A 121 25.73 31.37 30.84
N GLN A 122 24.70 31.96 30.23
CA GLN A 122 24.20 33.27 30.61
C GLN A 122 23.59 33.24 32.02
N LEU A 123 22.73 32.27 32.31
CA LEU A 123 22.13 32.10 33.64
C LEU A 123 23.20 31.95 34.74
N ARG A 124 24.30 31.23 34.47
CA ARG A 124 25.41 31.13 35.43
C ARG A 124 26.12 32.47 35.68
N ARG A 125 26.24 33.32 34.66
CA ARG A 125 26.82 34.66 34.82
C ARG A 125 25.90 35.55 35.64
N GLU A 126 24.60 35.56 35.31
CA GLU A 126 23.58 36.32 36.05
C GLU A 126 23.53 35.89 37.53
N GLN A 127 23.59 34.58 37.80
CA GLN A 127 23.66 34.06 39.18
C GLN A 127 24.94 34.49 39.91
N ALA A 128 26.09 34.50 39.22
CA ALA A 128 27.35 34.95 39.82
C ALA A 128 27.33 36.46 40.13
N GLU A 129 26.76 37.28 39.24
CA GLU A 129 26.58 38.72 39.44
C GLU A 129 25.60 39.03 40.58
N GLN A 130 24.49 38.29 40.66
CA GLN A 130 23.56 38.40 41.79
C GLN A 130 24.23 38.02 43.11
N GLY A 131 25.03 36.95 43.11
CA GLY A 131 25.80 36.53 44.29
C GLY A 131 26.77 37.61 44.77
N SER A 132 27.56 38.19 43.85
CA SER A 132 28.52 39.24 44.21
C SER A 132 27.85 40.52 44.68
N ALA A 133 26.71 40.91 44.08
CA ALA A 133 25.92 42.06 44.52
C ALA A 133 25.36 41.87 45.93
N LEU A 134 24.87 40.66 46.25
CA LEU A 134 24.38 40.33 47.60
C LEU A 134 25.51 40.36 48.64
N ASP A 135 26.69 39.84 48.30
CA ASP A 135 27.85 39.86 49.19
C ASP A 135 28.37 41.28 49.42
N GLN A 136 28.39 42.12 48.37
CA GLN A 136 28.73 43.54 48.49
C GLN A 136 27.74 44.26 49.41
N ALA A 137 26.43 44.08 49.20
CA ALA A 137 25.38 44.68 50.03
C ALA A 137 25.50 44.25 51.51
N ARG A 138 25.81 42.97 51.76
CA ARG A 138 26.09 42.48 53.13
C ARG A 138 27.32 43.13 53.74
N SER A 139 28.38 43.30 52.97
CA SER A 139 29.62 43.95 53.44
C SER A 139 29.39 45.43 53.79
N GLU A 140 28.61 46.16 52.99
CA GLU A 140 28.24 47.54 53.23
C GLU A 140 27.33 47.68 54.46
N GLN A 141 26.36 46.78 54.62
CA GLN A 141 25.52 46.70 55.81
C GLN A 141 26.34 46.39 57.08
N ALA A 142 27.37 45.54 56.98
CA ALA A 142 28.27 45.26 58.10
C ALA A 142 29.12 46.50 58.45
N ARG A 143 29.61 47.23 57.44
CA ARG A 143 30.37 48.47 57.63
C ARG A 143 29.53 49.58 58.26
N SER A 144 28.30 49.80 57.82
CA SER A 144 27.41 50.81 58.42
C SER A 144 27.09 50.51 59.88
N LYS A 145 26.80 49.23 60.19
CA LYS A 145 26.63 48.77 61.59
C LYS A 145 27.86 49.04 62.45
N ALA A 146 29.07 48.81 61.92
CA ALA A 146 30.32 49.04 62.66
C ALA A 146 30.58 50.53 62.95
N LEU A 147 30.13 51.43 62.07
CA LEU A 147 30.28 52.88 62.23
C LEU A 147 29.22 53.52 63.15
N GLY A 148 28.24 52.76 63.64
CA GLY A 148 27.18 53.25 64.53
C GLY A 148 26.11 54.09 63.84
N THR A 149 26.20 54.31 62.52
CA THR A 149 25.20 55.01 61.71
C THR A 149 24.09 54.02 61.31
N THR A 150 22.90 54.21 61.87
CA THR A 150 21.74 53.36 61.56
C THR A 150 21.08 53.81 60.26
N CYS A 151 21.58 53.29 59.13
CA CYS A 151 20.99 53.58 57.83
C CYS A 151 19.74 52.73 57.60
N ARG A 152 18.60 53.36 57.29
CA ARG A 152 17.32 52.67 57.02
C ARG A 152 16.95 52.81 55.54
N PRO A 153 16.59 51.73 54.84
CA PRO A 153 16.15 51.82 53.45
C PRO A 153 14.81 52.56 53.40
N ASN A 154 14.75 53.64 52.64
CA ASN A 154 13.48 54.28 52.30
C ASN A 154 12.83 53.51 51.13
N GLY A 155 11.52 53.54 51.00
CA GLY A 155 10.74 52.74 50.05
C GLY A 155 11.09 52.92 48.56
N GLY A 156 11.99 53.83 48.23
CA GLY A 156 12.56 54.04 46.89
C GLY A 156 13.94 53.41 46.66
N GLY A 157 14.45 52.57 47.56
CA GLY A 157 15.74 51.87 47.39
C GLY A 157 16.99 52.72 47.71
N THR A 158 16.82 53.97 48.13
CA THR A 158 17.91 54.81 48.65
C THR A 158 18.01 54.67 50.18
N LEU A 159 19.23 54.52 50.68
CA LEU A 159 19.53 54.44 52.12
C LEU A 159 19.72 55.85 52.69
N TYR A 160 19.00 56.17 53.76
CA TYR A 160 19.22 57.38 54.55
C TYR A 160 19.94 57.00 55.85
N CYS A 161 21.02 57.69 56.19
CA CYS A 161 21.83 57.47 57.38
C CYS A 161 21.78 58.74 58.27
N ASP A 162 21.41 58.59 59.53
CA ASP A 162 21.61 59.62 60.59
C ASP A 162 23.08 59.70 61.02
#